data_AF-A0A3D4YF11-F1
#
_entry.id   AF-A0A3D4YF11-F1
#
_cell.length_a   1.000
_cell.length_b   1.000
_cell.length_c   1.000
_cell.angle_alpha   90.00
_cell.angle_beta   90.00
_cell.angle_gamma   90.00
#
_symmetry.space_group_name_H-M   'P 1'
#
loop_
_entity.id
_entity.type
_entity.pdbx_description
1 polymer ?
#
loop_
_entity_poly.entity_id
_entity_poly.type
_entity_poly.pdbx_seq_one_letter_code
_entity_poly.pdbx_strand_id
1 'polypeptide(L)'
;MKTYALFDDSFFTHNPWWMPVKLYRVVCQRSNPRSKEYMITLLQEKFPGAELADSNQLDHLHGKIILLYTDAIGLGFRTIEKKLKTQKLNIRVLNGRKRDFELTSCVHRRLLIHRFLEITFLPEILLTPFVLLYGFFLALNDKVKG
;
A
#
# COMPACT_ATOMS: atom_id res chain seq x y z
N MET A 1 20.18 -2.00 20.07
CA MET A 1 19.14 -1.02 19.67
C MET A 1 17.85 -1.79 19.46
N LYS A 2 16.76 -1.45 20.16
CA LYS A 2 15.48 -2.17 20.02
C LYS A 2 14.90 -1.95 18.62
N THR A 3 14.26 -2.98 18.08
CA THR A 3 13.58 -2.94 16.78
C THR A 3 12.10 -3.21 17.02
N TYR A 4 11.26 -2.29 16.58
CA TYR A 4 9.81 -2.40 16.71
C TYR A 4 9.16 -2.58 15.36
N ALA A 5 8.15 -3.44 15.28
CA ALA A 5 7.35 -3.65 14.09
C ALA A 5 5.94 -3.12 14.32
N LEU A 6 5.43 -2.34 13.37
CA LEU A 6 4.09 -1.77 13.40
C LEU A 6 3.23 -2.44 12.33
N PHE A 7 2.10 -2.97 12.76
CA PHE A 7 1.09 -3.56 11.89
C PHE A 7 -0.19 -2.72 11.96
N ASP A 8 -0.77 -2.43 10.80
CA ASP A 8 -2.05 -1.74 10.67
C ASP A 8 -2.78 -2.25 9.42
N ASP A 9 -3.96 -2.83 9.63
CA ASP A 9 -4.87 -3.29 8.59
C ASP A 9 -6.22 -2.55 8.63
N SER A 10 -6.29 -1.42 9.34
CA SER A 10 -7.51 -0.61 9.50
C SER A 10 -8.17 -0.26 8.17
N PHE A 11 -7.37 0.04 7.14
CA PHE A 11 -7.87 0.31 5.80
C PHE A 11 -8.60 -0.87 5.18
N PHE A 12 -8.19 -2.11 5.43
CA PHE A 12 -8.78 -3.31 4.84
C PHE A 12 -9.93 -3.89 5.68
N THR A 13 -10.07 -3.45 6.93
CA THR A 13 -11.14 -3.86 7.84
C THR A 13 -12.28 -2.86 7.90
N HIS A 14 -11.99 -1.56 7.69
CA HIS A 14 -12.96 -0.48 7.77
C HIS A 14 -12.96 0.36 6.50
N ASN A 15 -14.13 0.49 5.86
CA ASN A 15 -14.29 1.37 4.71
C ASN A 15 -14.08 2.83 5.14
N PRO A 16 -13.13 3.58 4.54
CA PRO A 16 -13.00 5.00 4.80
C PRO A 16 -14.26 5.77 4.39
N TRP A 17 -14.69 6.73 5.21
CA TRP A 17 -15.92 7.51 5.02
C TRP A 17 -15.99 8.26 3.67
N TRP A 18 -14.84 8.62 3.11
CA TRP A 18 -14.73 9.37 1.86
C TRP A 18 -14.75 8.48 0.61
N MET A 19 -14.68 7.14 0.76
CA MET A 19 -14.63 6.22 -0.37
C MET A 19 -15.98 5.50 -0.56
N PRO A 20 -16.59 5.55 -1.76
CA PRO A 20 -17.76 4.75 -2.07
C PRO A 20 -17.49 3.25 -1.89
N VAL A 21 -18.42 2.53 -1.27
CA VAL A 21 -18.26 1.09 -0.92
C VAL A 21 -17.87 0.22 -2.12
N LYS A 22 -18.41 0.51 -3.31
CA LYS A 22 -18.06 -0.22 -4.54
C LYS A 22 -16.59 -0.03 -4.91
N LEU A 23 -16.12 1.22 -4.91
CA LEU A 23 -14.72 1.55 -5.19
C LEU A 23 -13.80 0.89 -4.15
N TYR A 24 -14.16 0.99 -2.87
CA TYR A 24 -13.43 0.36 -1.77
C TYR A 24 -13.24 -1.14 -1.94
N ARG A 25 -14.30 -1.87 -2.31
CA ARG A 25 -14.21 -3.31 -2.57
C ARG A 25 -13.24 -3.62 -3.71
N VAL A 26 -13.29 -2.87 -4.80
CA VAL A 26 -12.37 -3.06 -5.95
C VAL A 26 -10.93 -2.80 -5.54
N VAL A 27 -10.67 -1.71 -4.81
CA VAL A 27 -9.33 -1.39 -4.29
C VAL A 27 -8.82 -2.51 -3.38
N CYS A 28 -9.63 -2.98 -2.42
CA CYS A 28 -9.23 -4.05 -1.51
C CYS A 28 -8.94 -5.35 -2.23
N GLN A 29 -9.77 -5.73 -3.22
CA GLN A 29 -9.56 -6.94 -4.02
C GLN A 29 -8.26 -6.88 -4.82
N ARG A 30 -7.98 -5.76 -5.50
CA ARG A 30 -6.74 -5.61 -6.29
C ARG A 30 -5.49 -5.56 -5.44
N SER A 31 -5.59 -4.94 -4.27
CA SER A 31 -4.46 -4.79 -3.33
C SER A 31 -3.97 -6.13 -2.80
N ASN A 32 -4.85 -7.13 -2.75
CA ASN A 32 -4.57 -8.49 -2.26
C ASN A 32 -3.82 -8.46 -0.92
N PRO A 33 -4.42 -7.86 0.14
CA PRO A 33 -3.76 -7.71 1.43
C PRO A 33 -3.47 -9.08 2.04
N ARG A 34 -2.29 -9.19 2.65
CA ARG A 34 -1.89 -10.39 3.39
C ARG A 34 -2.46 -10.38 4.81
N SER A 35 -2.71 -11.57 5.35
CA SER A 35 -3.20 -11.71 6.71
C SER A 35 -2.15 -11.28 7.73
N LYS A 36 -2.60 -10.97 8.95
CA LYS A 36 -1.72 -10.61 10.06
C LYS A 36 -0.74 -11.72 10.38
N GLU A 37 -1.20 -12.97 10.41
CA GLU A 37 -0.38 -14.15 10.71
C GLU A 37 0.75 -14.27 9.70
N TYR A 38 0.44 -14.11 8.41
CA TYR A 38 1.44 -14.11 7.34
C TYR A 38 2.51 -13.03 7.55
N MET A 39 2.08 -11.81 7.90
CA MET A 39 3.01 -10.69 8.13
C MET A 39 3.88 -10.91 9.37
N ILE A 40 3.36 -11.53 10.42
CA ILE A 40 4.11 -11.88 11.63
C ILE A 40 5.14 -12.97 11.33
N THR A 41 4.76 -14.02 10.62
CA THR A 41 5.70 -15.07 10.19
C THR A 41 6.82 -14.45 9.34
N LEU A 42 6.48 -13.59 8.38
CA LEU A 42 7.45 -12.90 7.55
C LEU A 42 8.37 -11.96 8.35
N LEU A 43 7.84 -11.30 9.39
CA LEU A 43 8.63 -10.50 10.31
C LEU A 43 9.64 -11.37 11.07
N GLN A 44 9.20 -12.51 11.62
CA GLN A 44 10.07 -13.42 12.36
C GLN A 44 11.18 -14.01 11.46
N GLU A 45 10.87 -14.31 10.20
CA GLU A 45 11.84 -14.78 9.20
C GLU A 45 12.93 -13.73 8.89
N LYS A 46 12.54 -12.45 8.74
CA LYS A 46 13.46 -11.38 8.29
C LYS A 46 14.13 -10.63 9.44
N PHE A 47 13.45 -10.55 10.59
CA PHE A 47 13.82 -9.75 11.75
C PHE A 47 13.44 -10.48 13.04
N PRO A 48 14.13 -11.58 13.41
CA PRO A 48 13.75 -12.44 14.54
C PRO A 48 13.77 -11.75 15.91
N GLY A 49 14.44 -10.60 16.04
CA GLY A 49 14.49 -9.80 17.27
C GLY A 49 13.56 -8.58 17.27
N ALA A 50 12.62 -8.48 16.33
CA ALA A 50 11.66 -7.36 16.29
C ALA A 50 10.45 -7.63 17.18
N GLU A 51 10.08 -6.65 18.00
CA GLU A 51 8.90 -6.68 18.86
C GLU A 51 7.72 -6.01 18.15
N LEU A 52 6.54 -6.63 18.15
CA LEU A 52 5.31 -5.98 17.67
C LEU A 52 4.91 -4.87 18.63
N ALA A 53 4.73 -3.66 18.13
CA ALA A 53 4.25 -2.51 18.88
C ALA A 53 2.90 -2.03 18.34
N ASP A 54 2.10 -1.42 19.20
CA ASP A 54 0.86 -0.76 18.80
C ASP A 54 1.18 0.62 18.19
N SER A 55 0.50 0.94 17.10
CA SER A 55 0.48 2.27 16.48
C SER A 55 0.09 3.39 17.46
N ASN A 56 -0.68 3.10 18.51
CA ASN A 56 -1.06 4.10 19.52
C ASN A 56 0.11 4.54 20.40
N GLN A 57 1.17 3.74 20.49
CA GLN A 57 2.34 4.00 21.36
C GLN A 57 3.53 4.58 20.60
N LEU A 58 3.31 5.08 19.38
CA LEU A 58 4.32 5.65 18.48
C LEU A 58 5.25 6.66 19.15
N ASP A 59 4.75 7.49 20.07
CA ASP A 59 5.52 8.56 20.71
C ASP A 59 6.55 8.06 21.73
N HIS A 60 6.46 6.80 22.16
CA HIS A 60 7.38 6.19 23.13
C HIS A 60 8.38 5.21 22.48
N LEU A 61 8.30 5.01 21.16
CA LEU A 61 9.14 4.04 20.45
C LEU A 61 10.50 4.67 20.09
N HIS A 62 11.51 4.37 20.90
CA HIS A 62 12.91 4.72 20.61
C HIS A 62 13.64 3.53 19.99
N GLY A 63 13.96 3.62 18.69
CA GLY A 63 14.72 2.56 18.01
C GLY A 63 14.51 2.52 16.50
N LYS A 64 14.78 1.35 15.92
CA LYS A 64 14.49 1.08 14.49
C LYS A 64 13.03 0.66 14.36
N ILE A 65 12.33 1.23 13.39
CA ILE A 65 10.92 0.91 13.15
C ILE A 65 10.76 0.18 11.83
N ILE A 66 9.98 -0.88 11.84
CA ILE A 66 9.62 -1.69 10.68
C ILE A 66 8.11 -1.55 10.46
N LEU A 67 7.71 -0.98 9.34
CA LEU A 67 6.32 -0.94 8.92
C LEU A 67 5.97 -2.23 8.19
N LEU A 68 4.94 -2.92 8.67
CA LEU A 68 4.42 -4.15 8.06
C LEU A 68 3.29 -3.82 7.10
N TYR A 69 3.61 -3.55 5.84
CA TYR A 69 2.59 -3.32 4.83
C TYR A 69 1.93 -4.63 4.43
N THR A 70 0.61 -4.74 4.61
CA THR A 70 -0.15 -5.93 4.20
C THR A 70 -0.22 -6.08 2.68
N ASP A 71 -0.08 -5.00 1.92
CA ASP A 71 -0.08 -4.96 0.47
C ASP A 71 1.29 -4.54 -0.10
N ALA A 72 1.37 -4.31 -1.40
CA ALA A 72 2.63 -3.96 -2.07
C ALA A 72 3.08 -2.51 -1.81
N ILE A 73 2.14 -1.60 -1.57
CA ILE A 73 2.36 -0.15 -1.54
C ILE A 73 2.00 0.50 -0.19
N GLY A 74 1.45 -0.26 0.77
CA GLY A 74 1.14 0.22 2.12
C GLY A 74 -0.10 1.10 2.14
N LEU A 75 -1.21 0.64 1.54
CA LEU A 75 -2.48 1.35 1.65
C LEU A 75 -2.89 1.46 3.11
N GLY A 76 -3.39 2.64 3.51
CA GLY A 76 -3.70 2.96 4.91
C GLY A 76 -2.54 3.56 5.73
N PHE A 77 -1.29 3.31 5.38
CA PHE A 77 -0.13 3.68 6.22
C PHE A 77 0.24 5.17 6.23
N ARG A 78 -0.42 6.01 5.41
CA ARG A 78 -0.08 7.43 5.26
C ARG A 78 -0.03 8.20 6.59
N THR A 79 -0.96 7.90 7.51
CA THR A 79 -1.03 8.59 8.80
C THR A 79 0.13 8.20 9.72
N ILE A 80 0.44 6.90 9.81
CA ILE A 80 1.54 6.37 10.61
C ILE A 80 2.88 6.90 10.08
N GLU A 81 3.09 6.87 8.77
CA GLU A 81 4.30 7.39 8.12
C GLU A 81 4.53 8.87 8.42
N LYS A 82 3.46 9.67 8.39
CA LYS A 82 3.54 11.10 8.68
C LYS A 82 3.98 11.35 10.12
N LYS A 83 3.43 10.61 11.09
CA LYS A 83 3.81 10.68 12.52
C LYS A 83 5.26 10.24 12.75
N LEU A 84 5.68 9.16 12.10
CA LEU A 84 7.05 8.66 12.23
C LEU A 84 8.09 9.60 11.62
N LYS A 85 7.74 10.23 10.50
CA LYS A 85 8.63 11.17 9.82
C LYS A 85 8.92 12.41 10.67
N THR A 86 7.97 12.87 11.49
CA THR A 86 8.21 14.00 12.41
C THR A 86 9.21 13.67 13.51
N GLN A 87 9.36 12.39 13.88
CA GLN A 87 10.29 11.93 14.91
C GLN A 87 11.70 11.61 14.39
N LYS A 88 11.97 11.77 13.07
CA LYS A 88 13.26 11.49 12.41
C LYS A 88 13.83 10.08 12.68
N LEU A 89 12.96 9.09 12.85
CA LEU A 89 13.37 7.71 13.11
C LEU A 89 13.84 7.00 11.84
N ASN A 90 14.68 5.97 12.00
CA ASN A 90 15.06 5.09 10.90
C ASN A 90 13.93 4.10 10.64
N ILE A 91 13.23 4.29 9.52
CA ILE A 91 12.03 3.54 9.14
C ILE A 91 12.38 2.59 8.01
N ARG A 92 12.21 1.29 8.25
CA ARG A 92 12.17 0.26 7.23
C ARG A 92 10.73 -0.15 6.96
N VAL A 93 10.51 -0.70 5.78
CA VAL A 93 9.26 -1.29 5.35
C VAL A 93 9.51 -2.74 5.00
N LEU A 94 8.63 -3.62 5.47
CA LEU A 94 8.52 -5.01 5.04
C LEU A 94 7.11 -5.20 4.50
N ASN A 95 6.99 -5.50 3.22
CA ASN A 95 5.68 -5.58 2.56
C ASN A 95 5.19 -7.02 2.32
N GLY A 96 3.90 -7.18 2.00
CA GLY A 96 3.26 -8.47 1.73
C GLY A 96 3.84 -9.24 0.53
N ARG A 97 4.73 -8.62 -0.25
CA ARG A 97 5.51 -9.23 -1.35
C ARG A 97 6.95 -9.56 -0.96
N LYS A 98 7.25 -9.63 0.36
CA LYS A 98 8.57 -9.95 0.93
C LYS A 98 9.68 -8.95 0.57
N ARG A 99 9.34 -7.73 0.16
CA ARG A 99 10.32 -6.67 -0.12
C ARG A 99 10.64 -5.92 1.17
N ASP A 100 11.94 -5.75 1.42
CA ASP A 100 12.54 -4.94 2.48
C ASP A 100 13.14 -3.69 1.84
N PHE A 101 12.79 -2.50 2.34
CA PHE A 101 13.45 -1.27 1.94
C PHE A 101 13.39 -0.20 3.02
N GLU A 102 14.30 0.78 2.95
CA GLU A 102 14.27 1.98 3.80
C GLU A 102 13.27 3.01 3.26
N LEU A 103 12.44 3.57 4.14
CA LEU A 103 11.45 4.58 3.80
C LEU A 103 12.10 5.97 3.72
N THR A 104 12.90 6.18 2.67
CA THR A 104 13.47 7.50 2.38
C THR A 104 12.39 8.47 1.89
N SER A 105 12.68 9.78 1.91
CA SER A 105 11.73 10.78 1.38
C SER A 105 11.38 10.58 -0.10
N CYS A 106 12.32 10.05 -0.90
CA CYS A 106 12.07 9.74 -2.32
C CYS A 106 11.11 8.55 -2.46
N VAL A 107 11.39 7.44 -1.75
CA VAL A 107 10.53 6.24 -1.75
C VAL A 107 9.13 6.57 -1.25
N HIS A 108 9.02 7.35 -0.17
CA HIS A 108 7.75 7.79 0.37
C HIS A 108 6.92 8.59 -0.65
N ARG A 109 7.52 9.56 -1.37
CA ARG A 109 6.81 10.29 -2.43
C ARG A 109 6.32 9.37 -3.54
N ARG A 110 7.16 8.41 -3.95
CA ARG A 110 6.79 7.41 -4.97
C ARG A 110 5.61 6.55 -4.50
N LEU A 111 5.62 6.10 -3.25
CA LEU A 111 4.51 5.33 -2.65
C LEU A 111 3.21 6.14 -2.59
N LEU A 112 3.27 7.43 -2.25
CA LEU A 112 2.09 8.30 -2.27
C LEU A 112 1.46 8.38 -3.67
N ILE A 113 2.28 8.50 -4.72
CA ILE A 113 1.80 8.51 -6.11
C ILE A 113 1.18 7.16 -6.45
N HIS A 114 1.85 6.04 -6.14
CA HIS A 114 1.30 4.71 -6.41
C HIS A 114 -0.03 4.47 -5.69
N ARG A 115 -0.16 4.87 -4.42
CA ARG A 115 -1.42 4.77 -3.67
C ARG A 115 -2.51 5.63 -4.29
N PHE A 116 -2.17 6.84 -4.73
CA PHE A 116 -3.11 7.72 -5.40
C PHE A 116 -3.62 7.08 -6.70
N LEU A 117 -2.73 6.54 -7.53
CA LEU A 117 -3.10 5.88 -8.78
C LEU A 117 -3.95 4.63 -8.52
N GLU A 118 -3.61 3.81 -7.52
CA GLU A 118 -4.37 2.60 -7.17
C GLU A 118 -5.78 2.91 -6.65
N ILE A 119 -5.94 4.02 -5.90
CA ILE A 119 -7.25 4.43 -5.38
C ILE A 119 -8.12 5.08 -6.47
N THR A 120 -7.51 5.88 -7.34
CA THR A 120 -8.24 6.70 -8.32
C THR A 120 -8.53 5.99 -9.62
N PHE A 121 -7.82 4.90 -9.95
CA PHE A 121 -7.90 4.25 -11.26
C PHE A 121 -7.64 5.23 -12.41
N LEU A 122 -6.86 6.29 -12.14
CA LEU A 122 -6.62 7.36 -13.12
C LEU A 122 -6.04 6.83 -14.44
N PRO A 123 -5.06 5.89 -14.45
CA PRO A 123 -4.57 5.32 -15.69
C PRO A 123 -5.67 4.58 -16.47
N GLU A 124 -6.48 3.77 -15.79
CA GLU A 124 -7.57 3.03 -16.41
C GLU A 124 -8.63 3.97 -16.98
N ILE A 125 -9.05 4.99 -16.23
CA ILE A 125 -10.04 5.99 -16.67
C ILE A 125 -9.54 6.76 -17.90
N LEU A 126 -8.27 7.15 -17.91
CA LEU A 126 -7.68 7.87 -19.04
C LEU A 126 -7.54 6.98 -20.28
N LEU A 127 -7.16 5.71 -20.12
CA LEU A 127 -6.90 4.79 -21.25
C LEU A 127 -8.16 4.15 -21.83
N THR A 128 -9.19 3.91 -21.01
CA THR A 128 -10.45 3.28 -21.45
C THR A 128 -11.08 3.94 -22.69
N PRO A 129 -11.27 5.28 -22.77
CA PRO A 129 -11.85 5.89 -23.97
C PRO A 129 -10.97 5.70 -25.21
N PHE A 130 -9.65 5.73 -25.09
CA PHE A 130 -8.76 5.47 -26.23
C PHE A 130 -8.89 4.04 -26.72
N VAL A 131 -8.93 3.07 -25.79
CA VAL A 131 -9.11 1.65 -26.14
C VAL A 131 -10.46 1.42 -26.81
N LEU A 132 -11.54 2.04 -26.31
CA LEU A 132 -12.87 1.94 -26.90
C LEU A 132 -12.93 2.57 -28.30
N LEU A 133 -12.36 3.76 -28.48
CA LEU A 133 -12.31 4.43 -29.79
C LEU A 133 -11.48 3.60 -30.78
N TYR A 134 -10.30 3.15 -30.36
CA TYR A 134 -9.43 2.35 -31.21
C TYR A 134 -10.09 1.02 -31.60
N GLY A 135 -10.70 0.33 -30.64
CA GLY A 135 -11.47 -0.89 -30.88
C GLY A 135 -12.66 -0.66 -31.81
N PHE A 136 -13.36 0.47 -31.69
CA PHE A 136 -14.44 0.84 -32.60
C PHE A 136 -13.94 1.05 -34.04
N PHE A 137 -12.82 1.76 -34.24
CA PHE A 137 -12.24 1.93 -35.57
C PHE A 137 -11.73 0.62 -36.17
N LEU A 138 -11.12 -0.25 -35.36
CA LEU A 138 -10.73 -1.59 -35.81
C LEU A 138 -11.96 -2.41 -36.23
N ALA A 139 -13.01 -2.43 -35.43
CA ALA A 139 -14.24 -3.16 -35.76
C ALA A 139 -14.91 -2.64 -37.05
N LEU A 140 -14.86 -1.33 -37.31
CA LEU A 140 -15.32 -0.76 -38.58
C LEU A 140 -14.44 -1.21 -39.76
N ASN A 141 -13.11 -1.17 -39.59
CA ASN A 141 -12.18 -1.60 -40.63
C ASN A 141 -12.32 -3.08 -40.96
N ASP A 142 -12.49 -3.94 -39.94
CA ASP A 142 -12.74 -5.37 -40.13
C ASP A 142 -14.05 -5.58 -40.89
N LYS A 143 -15.13 -4.91 -40.49
CA LYS A 143 -16.41 -4.99 -41.22
C LYS A 143 -16.32 -4.53 -42.69
N VAL A 144 -15.44 -3.57 -42.99
CA VAL A 144 -15.19 -3.11 -44.37
C VAL A 144 -14.32 -4.09 -45.15
N LYS A 145 -13.42 -4.83 -44.47
CA LYS A 145 -12.46 -5.75 -45.10
C LYS A 145 -12.90 -7.22 -45.11
N GLY A 146 -13.89 -7.61 -44.31
CA GLY A 146 -14.41 -8.97 -44.18
C GLY A 146 -14.14 -9.58 -42.82
#